data_AF-A0A5Q2P1H6-F1
#
_entry.id   AF-A0A5Q2P1H6-F1
#
_cell.length_a   1.000
_cell.length_b   1.000
_cell.length_c   1.000
_cell.angle_alpha   90.00
_cell.angle_beta   90.00
_cell.angle_gamma   90.00
#
_symmetry.space_group_name_H-M   'P 1'
#
loop_
_entity.id
_entity.type
_entity.pdbx_description
1 polymer ?
#
loop_
_entity_poly.entity_id
_entity_poly.type
_entity_poly.pdbx_seq_one_letter_code
_entity_poly.pdbx_strand_id
1 'polypeptide(L)' 'MSTWTLRYAGGEKEPQELVFRRQSELNAYLRSLTVSELLRIRVYDADERHMCGKTYIYTYLH' A
#
# COMPACT_ATOMS: atom_id res chain seq x y z
N MET A 1 -16.23 -7.21 5.03
CA MET A 1 -15.94 -5.76 5.00
C MET A 1 -14.54 -5.60 4.42
N SER A 2 -14.37 -4.81 3.37
CA SER A 2 -13.11 -4.77 2.61
C SER A 2 -12.08 -3.85 3.27
N THR A 3 -11.23 -4.40 4.13
CA THR A 3 -10.08 -3.69 4.73
C THR A 3 -8.85 -3.85 3.86
N TRP A 4 -8.09 -2.78 3.66
CA TRP A 4 -6.81 -2.81 2.96
C TRP A 4 -5.68 -2.63 3.95
N THR A 5 -4.65 -3.45 3.85
CA THR A 5 -3.51 -3.41 4.77
C THR A 5 -2.25 -3.08 4.00
N LEU A 6 -1.46 -2.16 4.54
CA LEU A 6 -0.22 -1.67 3.97
C LEU A 6 0.93 -2.02 4.93
N ARG A 7 1.97 -2.67 4.42
CA ARG A 7 3.17 -3.01 5.20
C ARG A 7 4.41 -2.47 4.51
N TYR A 8 5.25 -1.76 5.26
CA TYR A 8 6.55 -1.29 4.79
C TYR A 8 7.61 -2.39 4.86
N ALA A 9 8.32 -2.61 3.76
CA ALA A 9 9.47 -3.48 3.64
C ALA A 9 10.76 -2.65 3.73
N GLY A 10 11.43 -2.75 4.87
CA GLY A 10 12.80 -2.25 5.05
C GLY A 10 12.92 -1.03 5.97
N GLY A 11 13.52 -1.27 7.14
CA GLY A 11 13.98 -0.27 8.10
C GLY A 11 14.13 -0.90 9.49
N GLU A 12 15.12 -0.47 10.29
CA GLU A 12 15.37 -0.97 11.67
C GLU A 12 14.24 -0.67 12.66
N LYS A 13 13.25 0.13 12.25
CA LYS A 13 12.02 0.37 13.00
C LYS A 13 10.95 -0.57 12.45
N GLU A 14 10.24 -1.23 13.37
CA GLU A 14 9.18 -2.22 13.13
C GLU A 14 8.34 -1.95 11.86
N PRO A 15 7.88 -3.01 11.17
CA PRO A 15 7.00 -2.86 10.01
C PRO A 15 5.77 -2.05 10.42
N GLN A 16 5.69 -0.80 9.94
CA GLN A 16 4.50 0.00 10.13
C GLN A 16 3.37 -0.64 9.32
N GLU A 17 2.34 -1.08 10.03
CA GLU A 17 1.10 -1.56 9.44
C GLU A 17 0.08 -0.42 9.41
N LEU A 18 -0.46 -0.15 8.23
CA LEU A 18 -1.52 0.82 8.02
C LEU A 18 -2.77 0.12 7.51
N VAL A 19 -3.91 0.38 8.14
CA VAL A 19 -5.18 -0.23 7.77
C VAL A 19 -6.14 0.84 7.26
N PHE A 20 -6.68 0.62 6.07
CA PHE A 20 -7.63 1.51 5.41
C PHE A 20 -8.98 0.80 5.26
N ARG A 21 -10.08 1.49 5.59
CA ARG A 21 -11.43 0.91 5.50
C ARG A 21 -12.05 1.13 4.14
N ARG A 22 -11.60 2.14 3.40
CA ARG A 22 -12.08 2.45 2.06
C ARG A 22 -10.93 2.49 1.07
N GLN A 23 -11.17 2.02 -0.14
CA GLN A 23 -10.20 2.10 -1.23
C GLN A 23 -9.84 3.57 -1.57
N SER A 24 -10.75 4.51 -1.37
CA SER A 24 -10.47 5.94 -1.55
C SER A 24 -9.42 6.48 -0.57
N GLU A 25 -9.42 5.98 0.67
CA GLU A 25 -8.45 6.38 1.71
C GLU A 25 -7.06 5.82 1.37
N LEU A 26 -7.01 4.54 0.96
CA LEU A 26 -5.80 3.91 0.43
C LEU A 26 -5.24 4.71 -0.76
N ASN A 27 -6.08 5.07 -1.71
CA ASN A 27 -5.67 5.81 -2.91
C ASN A 27 -5.11 7.20 -2.57
N ALA A 28 -5.76 7.92 -1.67
CA ALA A 28 -5.27 9.23 -1.21
C ALA A 28 -3.90 9.10 -0.54
N TYR A 29 -3.71 8.05 0.28
CA TYR A 29 -2.43 7.76 0.91
C TYR A 29 -1.34 7.45 -0.11
N LEU A 30 -1.58 6.52 -1.04
CA LEU A 30 -0.62 6.14 -2.08
C LEU A 30 -0.18 7.33 -2.94
N ARG A 31 -1.07 8.29 -3.23
CA ARG A 31 -0.74 9.52 -3.97
C ARG A 31 0.17 10.47 -3.20
N SER A 32 0.20 10.38 -1.88
CA SER A 32 1.06 11.22 -1.04
C SER A 32 2.49 10.67 -0.92
N LEU A 33 2.71 9.42 -1.31
CA LEU A 33 4.01 8.75 -1.18
C LEU A 33 4.94 9.07 -2.35
N THR A 34 6.24 9.13 -2.06
CA THR A 34 7.28 9.18 -3.09
C THR A 34 7.41 7.83 -3.80
N VAL A 35 8.00 7.83 -5.01
CA VAL A 35 8.27 6.59 -5.77
C VAL A 35 9.12 5.60 -4.94
N SER A 36 10.11 6.11 -4.20
CA SER A 36 10.96 5.28 -3.34
C SER A 36 10.20 4.59 -2.21
N GLU A 37 9.19 5.26 -1.63
CA GLU A 37 8.31 4.67 -0.62
C GLU A 37 7.35 3.67 -1.25
N LEU A 38 6.80 3.97 -2.44
CA LEU A 38 5.95 3.06 -3.21
C LEU A 38 6.65 1.73 -3.54
N LEU A 39 7.97 1.75 -3.77
CA LEU A 39 8.78 0.55 -3.99
C LEU A 39 9.00 -0.29 -2.73
N ARG A 40 8.82 0.30 -1.55
CA ARG A 40 9.02 -0.36 -0.26
C ARG A 40 7.72 -0.86 0.35
N ILE A 41 6.56 -0.48 -0.16
CA ILE A 41 5.28 -0.92 0.39
C ILE A 41 4.77 -2.22 -0.23
N ARG A 42 4.06 -2.99 0.58
CA ARG A 42 3.23 -4.13 0.15
C ARG A 42 1.80 -3.86 0.55
N VAL A 43 0.89 -3.98 -0.42
CA VAL A 43 -0.54 -3.79 -0.21
C VAL A 43 -1.21 -5.16 -0.14
N TYR A 44 -2.12 -5.33 0.79
CA TYR A 44 -2.90 -6.54 1.01
C TYR A 44 -4.38 -6.19 0.96
N ASP A 45 -5.18 -7.03 0.31
CA ASP A 45 -6.64 -6.92 0.37
C ASP A 45 -7.19 -7.53 1.67
N ALA A 46 -8.52 -7.57 1.78
CA ALA A 46 -9.20 -8.07 2.98
C ALA A 46 -9.00 -9.58 3.23
N ASP A 47 -8.53 -10.31 2.22
CA ASP A 47 -8.23 -11.75 2.29
C ASP A 47 -6.71 -11.98 2.49
N GLU A 48 -5.97 -10.94 2.89
CA GLU A 48 -4.50 -10.93 3.02
C GLU A 48 -3.75 -11.31 1.74
N ARG A 49 -4.39 -11.17 0.56
CA ARG A 49 -3.72 -11.44 -0.71
C ARG A 49 -2.83 -10.26 -1.06
N HIS A 50 -1.55 -10.56 -1.30
CA HIS A 50 -0.57 -9.55 -1.70
C HIS A 50 -0.92 -9.00 -3.08
N MET A 51 -1.38 -7.76 -3.09
CA MET A 51 -1.50 -6.94 -4.29
C MET A 51 -0.13 -6.29 -4.51
N CYS A 52 0.64 -6.87 -5.44
CA CYS A 52 1.98 -6.38 -5.75
C CYS A 52 1.94 -4.86 -6.01
N GLY A 53 2.73 -4.07 -5.27
CA GLY A 53 2.71 -2.59 -5.38
C GLY A 53 2.92 -2.07 -6.81
N LYS A 54 3.55 -2.88 -7.67
CA LYS A 54 3.68 -2.62 -9.13
C LYS A 54 2.33 -2.45 -9.84
N THR A 55 1.28 -3.13 -9.40
CA THR A 55 -0.08 -3.04 -9.99
C THR A 55 -0.70 -1.65 -9.77
N TYR A 56 -0.42 -1.02 -8.63
CA TYR A 56 -0.88 0.35 -8.36
C TYR A 56 0.00 1.38 -9.09
N ILE A 57 1.32 1.17 -9.17
CA ILE A 57 2.22 2.04 -9.93
C ILE A 57 1.79 2.11 -11.41
N TYR A 58 1.38 0.98 -12.00
CA TYR A 58 0.94 0.93 -13.41
C TYR A 58 -0.40 1.65 -13.66
N THR A 59 -1.28 1.70 -12.66
CA THR A 59 -2.56 2.42 -12.77
C THR A 59 -2.39 3.94 -12.60
N TYR A 60 -1.28 4.39 -12.01
CA TYR A 60 -1.03 5.79 -11.66
C TYR A 60 -0.03 6.52 -12.55
N LEU A 61 0.77 5.80 -13.33
CA LEU A 61 1.68 6.36 -14.35
C LEU A 61 1.06 6.47 -15.74
N HIS A 62 -0.22 6.10 -15.89
CA HIS A 62 -0.98 6.16 -17.14
C HIS A 62 -2.18 7.11 -17.03
#